data_AF-U6DEZ7-F1
#
_entry.id   AF-U6DEZ7-F1
#
_cell.length_a   1.000
_cell.length_b   1.000
_cell.length_c   1.000
_cell.angle_alpha   90.00
_cell.angle_beta   90.00
_cell.angle_gamma   90.00
#
_symmetry.space_group_name_H-M   'P 1'
#
loop_
_entity.id
_entity.type
_entity.pdbx_description
1 polymer ?
#
loop_
_entity_poly.entity_id
_entity_poly.type
_entity_poly.pdbx_seq_one_letter_code
_entity_poly.pdbx_strand_id
1 'polypeptide(L)'
;YDAACDIWSLGVLFYTMLAGYTPFANGPNDTPEEILLRIGNGKFSLTGGNWDNISDGAKDLLSHMLHMDPHQRYTTEQVLKHSWITHRDRLLNDQPNRNDTSDVIKGAVVTTYSALTHKTFQPVLEPVAASNLAQRRSMKKRTSTGL
;
A
#
# COMPACT_ATOMS: atom_id res chain seq x y z
N TYR A 1 -7.42 7.34 12.26
CA TYR A 1 -7.09 6.51 13.43
C TYR A 1 -6.64 5.14 12.93
N ASP A 2 -5.62 4.59 13.60
CA ASP A 2 -4.67 3.55 13.17
C ASP A 2 -5.21 2.14 12.94
N ALA A 3 -6.27 1.73 13.65
CA ALA A 3 -6.61 0.30 13.72
C ALA A 3 -6.94 -0.33 12.36
N ALA A 4 -7.55 0.44 11.44
CA ALA A 4 -7.79 -0.04 10.08
C ALA A 4 -6.48 -0.17 9.28
N CYS A 5 -5.47 0.68 9.55
CA CYS A 5 -4.14 0.56 8.96
C CYS A 5 -3.45 -0.73 9.44
N ASP A 6 -3.56 -1.06 10.73
CA ASP A 6 -3.02 -2.31 11.27
C ASP A 6 -3.63 -3.54 10.58
N ILE A 7 -4.95 -3.55 10.36
CA ILE A 7 -5.61 -4.64 9.64
C ILE A 7 -5.14 -4.72 8.19
N TRP A 8 -4.92 -3.58 7.54
CA TRP A 8 -4.40 -3.56 6.17
C TRP A 8 -2.97 -4.12 6.10
N SER A 9 -2.11 -3.71 7.02
CA SER A 9 -0.75 -4.25 7.16
C SER A 9 -0.75 -5.76 7.45
N LEU A 10 -1.65 -6.23 8.30
CA LEU A 10 -1.88 -7.66 8.52
C LEU A 10 -2.38 -8.36 7.25
N GLY A 11 -3.23 -7.72 6.45
CA GLY A 11 -3.68 -8.21 5.15
C GLY A 11 -2.53 -8.36 4.16
N VAL A 12 -1.62 -7.38 4.09
CA VAL A 12 -0.41 -7.45 3.24
C VAL A 12 0.50 -8.61 3.68
N LEU A 13 0.71 -8.78 4.98
CA LEU A 13 1.46 -9.91 5.51
C LEU A 13 0.77 -11.23 5.16
N PHE A 14 -0.54 -11.32 5.34
CA PHE A 14 -1.32 -12.51 5.07
C PHE A 14 -1.28 -12.89 3.58
N TYR A 15 -1.46 -11.93 2.68
CA TYR A 15 -1.25 -12.11 1.24
C TYR A 15 0.14 -12.68 0.96
N THR A 16 1.18 -12.07 1.54
CA THR A 16 2.58 -12.46 1.29
C THR A 16 2.86 -13.88 1.77
N MET A 17 2.29 -14.30 2.90
CA MET A 17 2.43 -15.67 3.42
C MET A 17 1.75 -16.71 2.53
N LEU A 18 0.61 -16.37 1.93
CA LEU A 18 -0.16 -17.25 1.05
C LEU A 18 0.45 -17.32 -0.36
N ALA A 19 0.74 -16.17 -0.95
CA ALA A 19 1.14 -16.05 -2.34
C ALA A 19 2.65 -16.28 -2.55
N GLY A 20 3.48 -15.95 -1.56
CA GLY A 20 4.95 -15.95 -1.69
C GLY A 20 5.51 -14.70 -2.37
N TYR A 21 4.69 -13.66 -2.56
CA TYR A 21 5.07 -12.35 -3.10
C TYR A 21 4.12 -11.28 -2.56
N THR A 22 4.46 -9.99 -2.73
CA THR A 22 3.65 -8.90 -2.15
C THR A 22 2.47 -8.52 -3.06
N PRO A 23 1.35 -8.00 -2.52
CA PRO A 23 0.17 -7.67 -3.32
C PRO A 23 0.34 -6.47 -4.26
N PHE A 24 1.25 -5.54 -3.96
CA PHE A 24 1.32 -4.24 -4.65
C PHE A 24 2.68 -3.91 -5.26
N ALA A 25 3.76 -4.54 -4.79
CA ALA A 25 5.09 -4.42 -5.39
C ALA A 25 5.49 -5.73 -6.10
N ASN A 26 5.79 -5.62 -7.39
CA ASN A 26 6.27 -6.72 -8.22
C ASN A 26 7.77 -6.99 -8.02
N GLY A 27 8.50 -6.04 -7.42
CA GLY A 27 9.92 -6.17 -7.15
C GLY A 27 10.55 -4.86 -6.65
N PRO A 28 11.87 -4.86 -6.41
CA PRO A 28 12.58 -3.70 -5.86
C PRO A 28 12.68 -2.51 -6.82
N ASN A 29 12.36 -2.71 -8.11
CA ASN A 29 12.45 -1.68 -9.15
C ASN A 29 11.15 -0.88 -9.34
N ASP A 30 10.07 -1.26 -8.65
CA ASP A 30 8.80 -0.54 -8.76
C ASP A 30 8.92 0.87 -8.17
N THR A 31 8.35 1.85 -8.87
CA THR A 31 8.32 3.23 -8.39
C THR A 31 7.25 3.43 -7.31
N PRO A 32 7.43 4.39 -6.37
CA PRO A 32 6.41 4.72 -5.38
C PRO A 32 5.05 5.06 -6.00
N GLU A 33 5.04 5.78 -7.12
CA GLU A 33 3.83 6.20 -7.84
C GLU A 33 3.05 5.00 -8.38
N GLU A 34 3.74 4.00 -8.95
CA GLU A 34 3.12 2.78 -9.46
C GLU A 34 2.51 1.94 -8.32
N ILE A 35 3.22 1.82 -7.20
CA ILE A 35 2.74 1.11 -6.02
C ILE A 35 1.51 1.81 -5.45
N LEU A 36 1.56 3.13 -5.26
CA LEU A 36 0.44 3.91 -4.77
C LEU A 36 -0.77 3.84 -5.71
N LEU A 37 -0.55 3.79 -7.02
CA LEU A 37 -1.63 3.61 -7.99
C LEU A 37 -2.29 2.23 -7.86
N ARG A 38 -1.52 1.16 -7.64
CA ARG A 38 -2.07 -0.19 -7.41
C ARG A 38 -2.82 -0.27 -6.10
N ILE A 39 -2.26 0.31 -5.04
CA ILE A 39 -2.91 0.42 -3.74
C ILE A 39 -4.21 1.20 -3.89
N GLY A 40 -4.20 2.42 -4.46
CA GLY A 40 -5.39 3.27 -4.57
C GLY A 40 -6.51 2.68 -5.45
N ASN A 41 -6.16 1.82 -6.42
CA ASN A 41 -7.13 1.12 -7.25
C ASN A 41 -7.64 -0.19 -6.63
N GLY A 42 -7.04 -0.66 -5.54
CA GLY A 42 -7.37 -1.93 -4.90
C GLY A 42 -7.19 -3.16 -5.77
N LYS A 43 -6.27 -3.09 -6.74
CA LYS A 43 -6.02 -4.18 -7.67
C LYS A 43 -4.91 -5.07 -7.13
N PHE A 44 -5.28 -6.26 -6.67
CA PHE A 44 -4.38 -7.38 -6.39
C PHE A 44 -5.00 -8.67 -6.95
N SER A 45 -4.17 -9.62 -7.37
CA SER A 45 -4.64 -10.89 -7.95
C SER A 45 -4.83 -11.94 -6.87
N LEU A 46 -5.97 -12.65 -6.91
CA LEU A 46 -6.24 -13.84 -6.09
C LEU A 46 -6.41 -15.10 -6.96
N THR A 47 -5.77 -15.10 -8.14
CA THR A 47 -5.85 -16.16 -9.15
C THR A 47 -4.47 -16.49 -9.69
N GLY A 48 -4.24 -17.76 -10.04
CA GLY A 48 -3.00 -18.24 -10.65
C GLY A 48 -1.92 -18.60 -9.62
N GLY A 49 -1.11 -19.60 -9.97
CA GLY A 49 0.03 -20.02 -9.17
C GLY A 49 -0.42 -20.62 -7.83
N ASN A 50 0.12 -20.10 -6.72
CA ASN A 50 -0.27 -20.56 -5.38
C ASN A 50 -1.77 -20.35 -5.10
N TRP A 51 -2.40 -19.35 -5.71
CA TRP A 51 -3.82 -19.03 -5.49
C TRP A 51 -4.79 -20.08 -5.99
N ASP A 52 -4.38 -20.94 -6.91
CA ASP A 52 -5.24 -22.01 -7.43
C ASP A 52 -5.50 -23.09 -6.37
N ASN A 53 -4.59 -23.25 -5.41
CA ASN A 53 -4.71 -24.20 -4.30
C ASN A 53 -5.15 -23.54 -2.98
N ILE A 54 -5.22 -22.21 -2.92
CA ILE A 54 -5.65 -21.50 -1.72
C ILE A 54 -7.18 -21.51 -1.61
N SER A 55 -7.68 -21.94 -0.46
CA SER A 55 -9.12 -22.01 -0.15
C SER A 55 -9.84 -20.67 -0.36
N ASP A 56 -11.09 -20.72 -0.82
CA ASP A 56 -11.93 -19.52 -1.01
C ASP A 56 -12.15 -18.75 0.28
N GLY A 57 -12.22 -19.42 1.44
CA GLY A 57 -12.32 -18.76 2.75
C GLY A 57 -11.11 -17.89 3.09
N ALA A 58 -9.91 -18.26 2.61
CA ALA A 58 -8.71 -17.43 2.80
C ALA A 58 -8.77 -16.17 1.93
N LYS A 59 -9.18 -16.35 0.66
CA LYS A 59 -9.36 -15.28 -0.32
C LYS A 59 -10.42 -14.28 0.15
N ASP A 60 -11.52 -14.79 0.70
CA ASP A 60 -12.60 -13.98 1.26
C ASP A 60 -12.14 -13.17 2.47
N LEU A 61 -11.46 -13.78 3.44
CA LEU A 61 -10.90 -13.03 4.57
C LEU A 61 -9.96 -11.91 4.09
N LEU A 62 -9.10 -12.24 3.14
CA LEU A 62 -8.09 -11.31 2.63
C LEU A 62 -8.71 -10.12 1.89
N SER A 63 -9.79 -10.33 1.13
CA SER A 63 -10.49 -9.25 0.44
C SER A 63 -11.07 -8.22 1.42
N HIS A 64 -11.59 -8.68 2.56
CA HIS A 64 -12.09 -7.81 3.62
C HIS A 64 -10.98 -7.09 4.41
N MET A 65 -9.80 -7.71 4.56
CA MET A 65 -8.65 -7.07 5.21
C MET A 65 -7.99 -6.00 4.33
N LEU A 66 -7.96 -6.21 3.01
CA LEU A 66 -7.36 -5.30 2.02
C LEU A 66 -8.39 -4.39 1.34
N HIS A 67 -9.58 -4.25 1.91
CA HIS A 67 -10.61 -3.37 1.37
C HIS A 67 -10.13 -1.92 1.29
N MET A 68 -10.42 -1.24 0.18
CA MET A 68 -10.00 0.13 -0.11
C MET A 68 -10.58 1.13 0.87
N ASP A 69 -11.89 1.06 1.07
CA ASP A 69 -12.60 1.86 2.07
C ASP A 69 -12.28 1.32 3.47
N PRO A 70 -11.61 2.11 4.35
CA PRO A 70 -11.32 1.70 5.71
C PRO A 70 -12.55 1.41 6.56
N HIS A 71 -13.73 1.94 6.22
CA HIS A 71 -14.98 1.69 6.94
C HIS A 71 -15.61 0.34 6.61
N GLN A 72 -15.28 -0.21 5.44
CA GLN A 72 -15.70 -1.55 5.02
C GLN A 72 -14.64 -2.61 5.34
N ARG A 73 -13.43 -2.16 5.70
CA ARG A 73 -12.36 -3.05 6.15
C ARG A 73 -12.75 -3.69 7.49
N TYR A 74 -12.47 -4.98 7.60
CA TYR A 74 -12.73 -5.69 8.86
C TYR A 74 -11.98 -5.07 10.03
N THR A 75 -12.61 -5.11 11.19
CA THR A 75 -11.96 -4.91 12.48
C THR A 75 -11.25 -6.18 12.92
N THR A 76 -10.36 -6.08 13.91
CA THR A 76 -9.69 -7.24 14.51
C THR A 76 -10.69 -8.29 15.00
N GLU A 77 -11.80 -7.85 15.60
CA GLU A 77 -12.84 -8.76 16.09
C GLU A 77 -13.51 -9.52 14.94
N GLN A 78 -13.80 -8.85 13.82
CA GLN A 78 -14.38 -9.48 12.63
C GLN A 78 -13.40 -10.48 12.00
N VAL A 79 -12.10 -10.15 11.93
CA VAL A 79 -11.06 -11.08 11.47
C VAL A 79 -11.02 -12.34 12.33
N LEU A 80 -11.03 -12.20 13.66
CA LEU A 80 -10.97 -13.35 14.58
C LEU A 80 -12.22 -14.24 14.52
N LYS A 81 -13.38 -13.67 14.19
CA LYS A 81 -14.65 -14.39 14.03
C LYS A 81 -14.82 -15.01 12.63
N HIS A 82 -13.93 -14.70 11.69
CA HIS A 82 -14.06 -15.20 10.33
C HIS A 82 -13.93 -16.72 10.27
N SER A 83 -14.74 -17.36 9.43
CA SER A 83 -14.83 -18.83 9.32
C SER A 83 -13.48 -19.48 9.05
N TRP A 84 -12.62 -18.83 8.25
CA TRP A 84 -11.27 -19.30 7.95
C TRP A 84 -10.35 -19.33 9.18
N ILE A 85 -10.53 -18.41 10.14
CA ILE A 85 -9.77 -18.38 11.39
C ILE A 85 -10.37 -19.36 12.40
N THR A 86 -11.70 -19.43 12.52
CA THR A 86 -12.36 -20.26 13.53
C THR A 86 -12.39 -21.75 13.18
N HIS A 87 -12.29 -22.11 11.91
CA HIS A 87 -12.29 -23.50 11.44
C HIS A 87 -10.92 -23.95 10.95
N ARG A 88 -9.85 -23.51 11.62
CA ARG A 88 -8.45 -23.86 11.28
C ARG A 88 -8.21 -25.36 11.18
N ASP A 89 -8.88 -26.15 12.00
CA ASP A 89 -8.74 -27.62 12.01
C ASP A 89 -9.22 -28.30 10.71
N ARG A 90 -9.98 -27.58 9.89
CA ARG A 90 -10.50 -28.04 8.60
C ARG A 90 -9.68 -27.54 7.41
N LEU A 91 -8.69 -26.68 7.65
CA LEU A 91 -7.79 -26.22 6.59
C LEU A 91 -6.88 -27.39 6.24
N LEU A 92 -7.03 -27.92 5.02
CA LEU A 92 -6.12 -28.90 4.46
C LEU A 92 -4.69 -28.36 4.59
N ASN A 93 -3.77 -29.27 4.94
CA ASN A 93 -2.38 -28.99 5.25
C ASN A 93 -1.57 -28.68 3.96
N ASP A 94 -2.09 -27.77 3.14
CA ASP A 94 -1.51 -27.36 1.88
C ASP A 94 -0.34 -26.44 2.18
N GLN A 95 0.86 -27.02 2.25
CA GLN A 95 2.09 -26.26 2.28
C GLN A 95 2.20 -25.48 0.96
N PRO A 96 2.11 -24.13 0.98
CA PRO A 96 2.33 -23.36 -0.23
C PRO A 96 3.75 -23.63 -0.73
N ASN A 97 3.92 -23.69 -2.06
CA ASN A 97 5.24 -23.90 -2.65
C ASN A 97 6.14 -22.70 -2.31
N ARG A 98 7.04 -22.90 -1.35
CA ARG A 98 7.99 -21.88 -0.88
C ARG A 98 9.19 -21.85 -1.80
N ASN A 99 9.14 -20.98 -2.81
CA ASN A 99 10.32 -20.66 -3.60
C ASN A 99 11.29 -19.85 -2.74
N ASP A 100 12.58 -20.21 -2.74
CA ASP A 100 13.64 -19.56 -1.96
C ASP A 100 14.01 -18.17 -2.53
N THR A 101 13.09 -17.21 -2.37
CA THR A 101 13.19 -15.83 -2.89
C THR A 101 13.00 -14.80 -1.78
N SER A 102 13.47 -15.15 -0.57
CA SER A 102 13.29 -14.36 0.65
C SER A 102 13.75 -12.91 0.51
N ASP A 103 14.88 -12.67 -0.15
CA ASP A 103 15.45 -11.32 -0.26
C ASP A 103 14.67 -10.42 -1.24
N VAL A 104 14.08 -11.00 -2.29
CA VAL A 104 13.21 -10.28 -3.22
C VAL A 104 11.92 -9.85 -2.52
N ILE A 105 11.34 -10.75 -1.72
CA ILE A 105 10.12 -10.46 -0.95
C ILE A 105 10.39 -9.35 0.07
N LYS A 106 11.51 -9.43 0.81
CA LYS A 106 11.91 -8.37 1.75
C LYS A 106 12.04 -7.02 1.04
N GLY A 107 12.71 -6.98 -0.10
CA GLY A 107 12.85 -5.77 -0.91
C GLY A 107 11.50 -5.18 -1.32
N ALA A 108 10.61 -6.00 -1.86
CA ALA A 108 9.28 -5.57 -2.28
C ALA A 108 8.41 -5.06 -1.11
N VAL A 109 8.50 -5.69 0.06
CA VAL A 109 7.82 -5.22 1.28
C VAL A 109 8.36 -3.84 1.68
N VAL A 110 9.67 -3.65 1.71
CA VAL A 110 10.30 -2.35 2.02
C VAL A 110 9.83 -1.28 1.05
N THR A 111 9.88 -1.54 -0.27
CA THR A 111 9.44 -0.58 -1.28
C THR A 111 7.96 -0.19 -1.09
N THR A 112 7.09 -1.14 -0.72
CA THR A 112 5.67 -0.88 -0.47
C THR A 112 5.46 0.08 0.70
N TYR A 113 6.10 -0.18 1.85
CA TYR A 113 5.96 0.68 3.02
C TYR A 113 6.68 2.02 2.85
N SER A 114 7.79 2.06 2.12
CA SER A 114 8.43 3.32 1.71
C SER A 114 7.49 4.16 0.87
N ALA A 115 6.81 3.58 -0.13
CA ALA A 115 5.84 4.31 -0.96
C ALA A 115 4.68 4.90 -0.15
N LEU A 116 4.18 4.19 0.86
CA LEU A 116 3.11 4.66 1.75
C LEU A 116 3.55 5.77 2.71
N THR A 117 4.83 5.79 3.09
CA THR A 117 5.38 6.75 4.06
C THR A 117 6.05 7.95 3.39
N HIS A 118 6.37 7.84 2.10
CA HIS A 118 6.81 8.97 1.29
C HIS A 118 5.70 10.03 1.30
N LYS A 119 5.97 11.16 1.97
CA LYS A 119 5.10 12.33 2.00
C LYS A 119 4.78 12.74 0.57
N THR A 120 3.59 12.37 0.11
CA THR A 120 3.01 12.91 -1.10
C THR A 120 2.83 14.41 -0.89
N PHE A 121 3.43 15.21 -1.78
CA PHE A 121 3.37 16.66 -1.78
C PHE A 121 4.16 17.40 -0.69
N GLN A 122 5.48 17.53 -0.91
CA GLN A 122 6.13 18.80 -0.56
C GLN A 122 5.77 19.78 -1.69
N PRO A 123 5.07 20.90 -1.43
CA PRO A 123 4.95 21.93 -2.45
C PRO A 123 6.36 22.37 -2.81
N VAL A 124 6.72 22.27 -4.09
CA VAL A 124 7.98 22.83 -4.59
C VAL A 124 7.90 24.33 -4.31
N LEU A 125 8.71 24.79 -3.35
CA LEU A 125 8.77 26.21 -3.01
C LEU A 125 9.45 26.92 -4.19
N GLU A 126 8.66 27.65 -4.96
CA GLU A 126 9.19 28.54 -5.97
C GLU A 126 10.05 29.64 -5.33
N PRO A 127 11.06 30.18 -6.03
CA PRO A 127 11.83 31.31 -5.55
C PRO A 127 10.91 32.44 -5.08
N VAL A 128 11.27 33.15 -4.02
CA VAL A 128 10.47 34.26 -3.47
C VAL A 128 10.05 35.27 -4.55
N ALA A 129 10.88 35.45 -5.59
CA ALA A 129 10.61 36.29 -6.76
C ALA A 129 9.36 35.88 -7.58
N ALA A 130 8.96 34.61 -7.53
CA ALA A 130 7.74 34.10 -8.18
C ALA A 130 6.46 34.51 -7.44
N SER A 131 6.55 35.01 -6.20
CA SER A 131 5.40 35.52 -5.46
C SER A 131 4.90 36.84 -6.07
N ASN A 132 3.58 36.93 -6.31
CA ASN A 132 2.90 38.17 -6.70
C ASN A 132 3.28 39.37 -5.82
N LEU A 133 3.50 39.15 -4.51
CA LEU A 133 3.92 40.20 -3.58
C LEU A 133 5.35 40.68 -3.85
N ALA A 134 6.27 39.76 -4.16
CA ALA A 134 7.66 40.08 -4.46
C ALA A 134 7.79 40.80 -5.82
N GLN A 135 7.02 40.38 -6.83
CA GLN A 135 6.95 41.05 -8.14
C GLN A 135 6.50 42.51 -8.00
N ARG A 136 5.45 42.76 -7.20
CA ARG A 136 4.96 44.12 -6.93
C ARG A 136 6.00 45.00 -6.22
N ARG A 137 6.77 44.44 -5.28
CA ARG A 137 7.85 45.15 -4.57
C ARG A 137 9.04 45.48 -5.48
N SER A 138 9.38 44.59 -6.41
CA SER A 138 10.42 44.79 -7.42
C SER A 138 10.07 45.93 -8.39
N MET A 139 8.84 45.95 -8.91
CA MET A 139 8.37 46.98 -9.85
C MET A 139 8.42 48.39 -9.24
N LYS A 140 8.04 48.53 -7.97
CA LYS A 140 8.07 49.82 -7.27
C LYS A 140 9.50 50.36 -7.04
N LYS A 141 10.50 49.48 -6.99
CA LYS A 141 11.91 49.87 -6.82
C LYS A 141 12.52 50.40 -8.12
N ARG A 142 12.05 49.94 -9.29
CA ARG A 142 12.51 50.41 -10.61
C ARG A 142 11.88 51.74 -11.04
N THR A 143 10.69 52.07 -10.51
CA THR A 143 9.99 53.33 -10.83
C THR A 143 10.36 54.50 -9.91
N SER A 144 11.21 54.29 -8.90
CA SER A 144 11.56 55.31 -7.90
C SER A 144 12.96 55.92 -8.04
N THR A 145 13.72 55.61 -9.10
CA THR A 145 15.05 56.20 -9.38
C THR A 145 15.07 57.05 -10.66
N GLY A 146 13.93 57.64 -11.02
CA GLY A 146 13.83 58.60 -12.11
C GLY A 146 13.14 59.87 -11.64
N LEU A 147 13.85 60.69 -10.87
CA LEU A 147 13.70 62.14 -10.70
C LEU A 147 14.96 62.67 -10.02
#